data_AF-A0A932HHP0-F1
#
_entry.id   AF-A0A932HHP0-F1
#
_cell.length_a   1.000
_cell.length_b   1.000
_cell.length_c   1.000
_cell.angle_alpha   90.00
_cell.angle_beta   90.00
_cell.angle_gamma   90.00
#
_symmetry.space_group_name_H-M   'P 1'
#
loop_
_entity.id
_entity.type
_entity.pdbx_description
1 polymer ?
#
loop_
_entity_poly.entity_id
_entity_poly.type
_entity_poly.pdbx_seq_one_letter_code
_entity_poly.pdbx_strand_id
1 'polypeptide(L)'
;MMLDRYPYGRLEAPQVLIPGLIRDRAEVERELSAAHARFRSELERFQGADPEALRSPDPATGTWFTLGGWVKLQAWHEAHHTGQIKGMLAAPGCPRGPLPPTTGIHG
;
A
#
# COMPACT_ATOMS: atom_id res chain seq x y z
N MET A 1 19.94 -7.70 -6.58
CA MET A 1 19.56 -6.34 -7.03
C MET A 1 19.00 -5.63 -5.80
N MET A 2 19.67 -4.58 -5.30
CA MET A 2 19.25 -3.83 -4.10
C MET A 2 17.97 -3.04 -4.43
N LEU A 3 16.91 -3.23 -3.63
CA LEU A 3 15.65 -2.47 -3.70
C LEU A 3 15.84 -0.96 -3.43
N ASP A 4 17.03 -0.59 -2.94
CA ASP A 4 17.46 0.76 -2.60
C ASP A 4 17.64 1.70 -3.82
N ARG A 5 17.48 1.16 -5.04
CA ARG A 5 17.63 1.91 -6.31
C ARG A 5 16.32 2.11 -7.07
N TYR A 6 15.19 2.20 -6.36
CA TYR A 6 13.98 2.76 -6.98
C TYR A 6 14.25 4.23 -7.35
N PRO A 7 13.99 4.68 -8.60
CA PRO A 7 14.61 5.88 -9.17
C PRO A 7 13.82 7.14 -8.84
N TYR A 8 13.52 7.36 -7.57
CA TYR A 8 13.17 8.68 -7.10
C TYR A 8 14.36 9.17 -6.28
N GLY A 9 15.19 10.01 -6.89
CA GLY A 9 16.06 10.91 -6.12
C GLY A 9 15.22 11.61 -5.05
N ARG A 10 15.82 12.02 -3.93
CA ARG A 10 15.11 12.59 -2.77
C ARG A 10 14.00 13.54 -3.20
N LEU A 11 12.75 13.07 -3.15
CA LEU A 11 11.60 13.88 -3.52
C LEU A 11 11.33 14.83 -2.36
N GLU A 12 11.29 16.13 -2.65
CA GLU A 12 10.75 17.07 -1.69
C GLU A 12 9.24 16.90 -1.61
N ALA A 13 8.71 16.74 -0.39
CA ALA A 13 7.28 16.71 -0.20
C ALA A 13 6.69 18.05 -0.66
N PRO A 14 5.55 18.06 -1.37
CA PRO A 14 4.91 19.30 -1.77
C PRO A 14 4.59 20.14 -0.52
N GLN A 15 4.84 21.46 -0.61
CA GLN A 15 4.60 22.40 0.49
C GLN A 15 3.11 22.48 0.88
N VAL A 16 2.22 22.09 -0.03
CA VAL A 16 0.77 22.08 0.16
C VAL A 16 0.26 20.66 -0.05
N LEU A 17 -0.35 20.10 0.99
CA LEU A 17 -1.12 18.87 0.91
C LEU A 17 -2.59 19.27 0.72
N ILE A 18 -3.15 18.98 -0.46
CA ILE A 18 -4.60 19.05 -0.67
C ILE A 18 -5.15 17.68 -0.27
N PRO A 19 -5.91 17.56 0.84
CA PRO A 19 -6.51 16.29 1.20
C PRO A 19 -7.44 15.86 0.08
N GLY A 20 -7.35 14.59 -0.33
CA GLY A 20 -8.37 13.99 -1.18
C GLY A 20 -9.74 13.98 -0.49
N LEU A 21 -10.74 13.45 -1.17
CA LEU A 21 -12.05 13.22 -0.57
C LEU A 21 -11.89 12.43 0.74
N ILE A 22 -12.52 12.93 1.80
CA ILE A 22 -12.59 12.20 3.07
C ILE A 22 -13.34 10.90 2.77
N ARG A 23 -12.66 9.78 2.98
CA ARG A 23 -13.25 8.45 2.84
C ARG A 23 -13.57 7.87 4.21
N ASP A 24 -14.67 7.13 4.27
CA ASP A 24 -15.01 6.35 5.46
C ASP A 24 -13.95 5.27 5.68
N ARG A 25 -13.52 5.13 6.94
CA ARG A 25 -12.47 4.16 7.29
C ARG A 25 -12.92 2.72 7.03
N ALA A 26 -14.15 2.38 7.39
CA ALA A 26 -14.65 1.02 7.23
C ALA A 26 -14.79 0.66 5.74
N GLU A 27 -15.14 1.63 4.90
CA GLU A 27 -15.11 1.47 3.43
C GLU A 27 -13.71 1.16 2.91
N VAL A 28 -12.70 1.95 3.30
CA VAL A 28 -11.31 1.72 2.89
C VAL A 28 -10.80 0.36 3.37
N GLU A 29 -11.10 -0.05 4.61
CA GLU A 29 -10.70 -1.35 5.15
C GLU A 29 -11.35 -2.53 4.40
N ARG A 30 -12.62 -2.39 3.96
CA ARG A 30 -13.29 -3.39 3.12
C ARG A 30 -12.64 -3.48 1.74
N GLU A 31 -12.35 -2.35 1.11
CA GLU A 31 -11.71 -2.33 -0.21
C GLU A 31 -10.30 -2.93 -0.19
N LEU A 32 -9.50 -2.60 0.83
CA LEU A 32 -8.18 -3.20 1.02
C LEU A 32 -8.27 -4.72 1.19
N SER A 33 -9.23 -5.19 1.99
CA SER A 33 -9.47 -6.62 2.19
C SER A 33 -9.85 -7.32 0.88
N ALA A 34 -10.72 -6.70 0.07
CA ALA A 34 -11.10 -7.22 -1.24
C ALA A 34 -9.92 -7.23 -2.22
N ALA A 35 -9.09 -6.19 -2.24
CA ALA A 35 -7.90 -6.12 -3.06
C ALA A 35 -6.88 -7.22 -2.70
N HIS A 36 -6.64 -7.46 -1.41
CA HIS A 36 -5.78 -8.54 -0.93
C HIS A 36 -6.33 -9.92 -1.30
N ALA A 37 -7.64 -10.14 -1.19
CA ALA A 37 -8.27 -11.39 -1.61
C ALA A 37 -8.10 -11.62 -3.12
N ARG A 38 -8.35 -10.60 -3.93
CA ARG A 38 -8.13 -10.67 -5.39
C ARG A 38 -6.67 -10.96 -5.72
N PHE A 39 -5.72 -10.25 -5.11
CA PHE A 39 -4.29 -10.46 -5.34
C PHE A 39 -3.89 -11.93 -5.05
N ARG A 40 -4.34 -12.49 -3.92
CA ARG A 40 -4.09 -13.90 -3.59
C ARG A 40 -4.69 -14.86 -4.62
N SER A 41 -5.95 -14.65 -5.00
CA SER A 41 -6.61 -15.50 -6.00
C SER A 41 -5.94 -15.44 -7.37
N GLU A 42 -5.43 -14.28 -7.78
CA GLU A 42 -4.67 -14.15 -9.03
C GLU A 42 -3.32 -14.87 -8.94
N LEU A 43 -2.62 -14.81 -7.80
CA LEU A 43 -1.36 -15.52 -7.57
C LEU A 43 -1.52 -17.04 -7.60
N GLU A 44 -2.65 -17.56 -7.13
CA GLU A 44 -2.96 -19.01 -7.17
C GLU A 44 -2.93 -19.57 -8.59
N ARG A 45 -3.23 -18.75 -9.61
CA ARG A 45 -3.15 -19.16 -11.04
C ARG A 45 -1.73 -19.49 -11.49
N PHE A 46 -0.72 -19.03 -10.76
CA PHE A 46 0.70 -19.26 -11.04
C PHE A 46 1.31 -20.30 -10.09
N GLN A 47 0.50 -21.03 -9.32
CA GLN A 47 1.00 -22.06 -8.42
C GLN A 47 1.76 -23.13 -9.20
N GLY A 48 3.01 -23.38 -8.79
CA GLY A 48 3.91 -24.34 -9.44
C GLY A 48 4.68 -23.78 -10.63
N ALA A 49 4.43 -22.54 -11.06
CA ALA A 49 5.27 -21.86 -12.04
C ALA A 49 6.58 -21.38 -11.41
N ASP A 50 7.64 -21.26 -12.21
CA ASP A 50 8.87 -20.57 -11.79
C ASP A 50 8.62 -19.06 -11.74
N PRO A 51 8.63 -18.44 -10.54
CA PRO A 51 8.35 -17.01 -10.38
C PRO A 51 9.42 -16.11 -11.00
N GLU A 52 10.59 -16.63 -11.34
CA GLU A 52 11.68 -15.87 -11.98
C GLU A 52 11.62 -15.94 -13.52
N ALA A 53 10.86 -16.89 -14.09
CA ALA A 53 10.69 -17.04 -15.54
C ALA A 53 9.62 -16.08 -16.12
N LEU A 54 8.59 -15.75 -15.34
CA LEU A 54 7.52 -14.84 -15.75
C LEU A 54 7.92 -13.39 -15.52
N ARG A 55 7.75 -12.53 -16.53
CA ARG A 55 8.20 -11.12 -16.46
C ARG A 55 7.21 -10.16 -17.10
N SER A 56 7.10 -8.97 -16.54
CA SER A 56 6.36 -7.85 -17.13
C SER A 56 7.03 -6.52 -16.79
N PRO A 57 6.89 -5.49 -17.65
CA PRO A 57 7.44 -4.16 -17.40
C PRO A 57 6.58 -3.39 -16.40
N ASP A 58 7.23 -2.58 -15.57
CA ASP A 58 6.59 -1.51 -14.81
C ASP A 58 6.04 -0.46 -15.79
N PRO A 59 4.72 -0.20 -15.82
CA PRO A 59 4.15 0.78 -16.73
C PRO A 59 4.71 2.20 -16.56
N ALA A 60 5.19 2.56 -15.36
CA ALA A 60 5.70 3.90 -15.08
C ALA A 60 7.17 4.08 -15.51
N THR A 61 8.00 3.05 -15.35
CA THR A 61 9.46 3.16 -15.56
C THR A 61 9.97 2.33 -16.74
N GLY A 62 9.17 1.42 -17.29
CA GLY A 62 9.59 0.43 -18.29
C GLY A 62 10.50 -0.66 -17.74
N THR A 63 10.82 -0.65 -16.44
CA THR A 63 11.72 -1.62 -15.81
C THR A 63 11.06 -3.00 -15.75
N TRP A 64 11.77 -4.03 -16.21
CA TRP A 64 11.24 -5.39 -16.23
C TRP A 64 11.45 -6.12 -14.91
N PHE A 65 10.35 -6.51 -14.27
CA PHE A 65 10.37 -7.32 -13.06
C PHE A 65 9.91 -8.74 -13.36
N THR A 66 10.46 -9.70 -12.62
CA THR A 66 9.91 -11.06 -12.57
C THR A 66 8.63 -11.06 -11.74
N LEU A 67 7.80 -12.11 -11.84
CA LEU A 67 6.64 -12.29 -10.96
C LEU A 67 7.09 -12.29 -9.49
N GLY A 68 8.17 -13.01 -9.17
CA GLY A 68 8.79 -12.98 -7.85
C GLY A 68 9.24 -11.57 -7.44
N GLY A 69 9.78 -10.79 -8.38
CA GLY A 69 10.13 -9.38 -8.19
C GLY A 69 8.92 -8.51 -7.84
N TRP A 70 7.81 -8.63 -8.58
CA TRP A 70 6.58 -7.90 -8.33
C TRP A 70 5.97 -8.22 -6.96
N VAL A 71 5.95 -9.50 -6.57
CA VAL A 71 5.42 -9.93 -5.27
C VAL A 71 6.28 -9.37 -4.12
N LYS A 72 7.61 -9.41 -4.26
CA LYS A 72 8.53 -8.81 -3.27
C LYS A 72 8.34 -7.30 -3.16
N LEU A 73 8.18 -6.62 -4.30
CA LEU A 73 7.93 -5.19 -4.33
C LEU A 73 6.62 -4.83 -3.62
N GLN A 74 5.53 -5.54 -3.91
CA GLN A 74 4.24 -5.32 -3.25
C GLN A 74 4.34 -5.47 -1.72
N ALA A 75 4.99 -6.54 -1.25
CA ALA A 75 5.17 -6.79 0.18
C ALA A 75 6.04 -5.70 0.85
N TRP A 76 7.13 -5.28 0.19
CA TRP A 76 7.96 -4.19 0.68
C TRP A 76 7.18 -2.86 0.72
N HIS A 77 6.41 -2.55 -0.32
CA HIS A 77 5.65 -1.31 -0.44
C HIS A 77 4.57 -1.19 0.65
N GLU A 78 3.86 -2.28 0.92
CA GLU A 78 2.88 -2.35 2.02
C GLU A 78 3.55 -2.16 3.39
N ALA A 79 4.68 -2.83 3.62
CA ALA A 79 5.45 -2.68 4.86
C ALA A 79 5.97 -1.25 5.05
N HIS A 80 6.46 -0.63 3.97
CA HIS A 80 6.95 0.74 3.96
C HIS A 80 5.87 1.74 4.38
N HIS A 81 4.69 1.69 3.76
CA HIS A 81 3.58 2.58 4.09
C HIS A 81 2.98 2.31 5.47
N THR A 82 2.91 1.04 5.88
CA THR A 82 2.53 0.69 7.26
C THR A 82 3.49 1.31 8.27
N GLY A 83 4.79 1.31 7.98
CA GLY A 83 5.82 1.99 8.78
C GLY A 83 5.59 3.50 8.85
N GLN A 84 5.32 4.15 7.73
CA GLN A 84 5.01 5.59 7.67
C GLN A 84 3.77 5.94 8.51
N ILE A 85 2.68 5.17 8.38
CA ILE A 85 1.43 5.39 9.14
C ILE A 85 1.70 5.25 10.64
N LYS A 86 2.42 4.19 11.06
CA LYS A 86 2.81 4.02 12.46
C LYS A 86 3.65 5.19 12.97
N GLY A 87 4.58 5.68 12.16
CA GLY A 87 5.38 6.87 12.46
C GLY A 87 4.52 8.12 12.66
N MET A 88 3.55 8.36 11.77
CA MET A 88 2.60 9.48 11.89
C MET A 88 1.75 9.38 13.16
N LEU A 89 1.24 8.20 13.49
CA LEU A 89 0.44 7.97 14.70
C LEU A 89 1.27 8.13 15.99
N ALA A 90 2.57 7.86 15.92
CA ALA A 90 3.49 8.05 17.04
C ALA A 90 3.95 9.52 17.21
N ALA A 91 3.79 10.36 16.18
CA ALA A 91 4.31 11.73 16.17
C ALA A 91 3.67 12.61 17.28
N PRO A 92 4.43 13.53 17.89
CA PRO A 92 3.89 14.53 18.81
C PRO A 92 2.78 15.35 18.13
N GLY A 93 1.63 15.51 18.80
CA GLY A 93 0.48 16.26 18.27
C GLY A 93 -0.53 15.42 17.48
N CYS A 94 -0.27 14.14 17.21
CA CYS A 94 -1.31 13.25 16.69
C CYS A 94 -2.38 12.99 17.77
N PRO A 95 -3.69 13.18 17.49
CA PRO A 95 -4.75 12.92 18.47
C PRO A 95 -4.72 11.46 18.93
N ARG A 96 -4.50 11.23 20.24
CA ARG A 96 -4.51 9.90 20.87
C ARG A 96 -5.86 9.54 21.51
N GLY A 97 -6.93 10.23 21.11
CA GLY A 97 -8.25 10.11 21.72
C GLY A 97 -8.98 8.82 21.32
N PRO A 98 -9.98 8.38 22.12
CA PRO A 98 -10.84 7.29 21.71
C PRO A 98 -11.59 7.67 20.43
N LEU A 99 -11.85 6.69 19.56
CA LEU A 99 -12.77 6.86 18.44
C LEU A 99 -14.07 7.49 18.97
N PRO A 100 -14.66 8.48 18.27
CA PRO A 100 -15.92 9.04 18.71
C PRO A 100 -16.96 7.92 18.83
N PRO A 101 -17.82 7.94 19.86
CA PRO A 101 -18.88 6.94 19.99
C PRO A 101 -19.70 6.97 18.71
N THR A 102 -19.89 5.80 18.08
CA THR A 102 -20.88 5.62 17.02
C THR A 102 -22.21 6.12 17.56
N THR A 103 -22.66 7.28 17.06
CA THR A 103 -23.96 7.82 17.40
C THR A 103 -25.00 6.78 17.03
N GLY A 104 -25.59 6.17 18.05
CA GLY A 104 -26.76 5.34 17.92
C GLY A 104 -27.83 6.14 17.20
N ILE A 105 -28.46 5.50 16.22
CA ILE A 105 -29.69 5.95 15.59
C ILE A 105 -30.72 6.10 16.72
N HIS A 106 -31.14 7.34 16.98
CA HIS A 106 -32.36 7.63 17.71
C HIS A 106 -33.26 8.47 16.79
N GLY A 107 -34.48 7.98 16.59
CA GLY A 107 -35.56 8.64 15.87
C GLY A 107 -36.21 7.74 14.85
#